data_AF-A0A917F0C8-F1
#
_entry.id   AF-A0A917F0C8-F1
#
_cell.length_a   1.000
_cell.length_b   1.000
_cell.length_c   1.000
_cell.angle_alpha   90.00
_cell.angle_beta   90.00
_cell.angle_gamma   90.00
#
_symmetry.space_group_name_H-M   'P 1'
#
loop_
_entity.id
_entity.type
_entity.pdbx_description
1 polymer ?
#
loop_
_entity_poly.entity_id
_entity_poly.type
_entity_poly.pdbx_seq_one_letter_code
_entity_poly.pdbx_strand_id
1 'polypeptide(L)'
;MQQQNVNPNVQGSQPMEQVPEIVSTKDQLYITDMLSWNLNACKKAHFFAEQCQTPELQQALEDAGQMHQRHYNKILEHLNTSPQKMN
;
A
#
# COMPACT_ATOMS: atom_id res chain seq x y z
N MET A 1 58.51 27.39 -5.32
CA MET A 1 57.21 27.45 -6.01
C MET A 1 56.56 26.07 -5.99
N GLN A 2 55.52 25.89 -5.18
CA GLN A 2 54.24 25.28 -5.60
C GLN A 2 53.29 25.33 -4.38
N GLN A 3 52.29 26.20 -4.50
CA GLN A 3 51.19 26.35 -3.55
C GLN A 3 50.13 25.31 -3.91
N GLN A 4 49.79 24.45 -2.96
CA GLN A 4 48.71 23.49 -3.13
C GLN A 4 47.41 24.14 -2.65
N ASN A 5 46.54 24.43 -3.61
CA ASN A 5 45.25 25.08 -3.42
C ASN A 5 44.24 24.06 -2.86
N VAL A 6 43.77 24.28 -1.63
CA VAL A 6 42.73 23.46 -0.98
C VAL A 6 41.39 24.15 -1.19
N ASN A 7 40.52 23.50 -1.97
CA ASN A 7 39.19 23.99 -2.33
C ASN A 7 38.21 23.78 -1.14
N PRO A 8 37.55 24.81 -0.57
CA PRO A 8 36.80 24.65 0.69
C PRO A 8 35.36 24.13 0.58
N ASN A 9 34.85 23.80 -0.61
CA ASN A 9 33.42 23.54 -0.77
C ASN A 9 33.10 22.04 -0.88
N VAL A 10 33.16 21.34 0.25
CA VAL A 10 32.49 20.05 0.42
C VAL A 10 31.36 20.28 1.42
N GLN A 11 30.22 20.74 0.90
CA GLN A 11 28.98 20.84 1.66
C GLN A 11 28.52 19.41 1.97
N GLY A 12 28.82 18.97 3.19
CA GLY A 12 28.50 17.64 3.68
C GLY A 12 27.00 17.39 3.64
N SER A 13 26.62 16.34 2.93
CA SER A 13 25.31 15.71 2.99
C SER A 13 25.00 15.38 4.45
N GLN A 14 24.17 16.19 5.10
CA GLN A 14 23.66 15.84 6.42
C GLN A 14 22.88 14.52 6.28
N PRO A 15 23.17 13.49 7.10
CA PRO A 15 22.39 12.26 7.07
C PRO A 15 20.92 12.61 7.36
N MET A 16 20.02 12.15 6.50
CA MET A 16 18.58 12.38 6.66
C MET A 16 18.12 11.57 7.87
N GLU A 17 17.85 12.24 9.00
CA GLU A 17 17.51 11.58 10.27
C GLU A 17 16.18 10.83 10.22
N GLN A 18 15.25 11.24 9.35
CA GLN A 18 13.91 10.66 9.26
C GLN A 18 13.40 10.66 7.82
N VAL A 19 12.78 9.55 7.42
CA VAL A 19 12.15 9.42 6.10
C VAL A 19 10.91 10.30 6.06
N PRO A 20 10.71 11.14 5.03
CA PRO A 20 9.49 11.94 4.89
C PRO A 20 8.24 11.05 4.87
N GLU A 21 7.17 11.49 5.52
CA GLU A 21 5.84 10.86 5.42
C GLU A 21 5.20 11.19 4.06
N ILE A 22 5.72 10.58 3.00
CA ILE A 22 5.24 10.74 1.63
C ILE A 22 4.92 9.37 1.03
N VAL A 23 3.77 9.27 0.35
CA VAL A 23 3.46 8.15 -0.53
C VAL A 23 4.21 8.37 -1.84
N SER A 24 5.24 7.57 -2.09
CA SER A 24 5.96 7.64 -3.37
C SER A 24 5.11 7.07 -4.51
N THR A 25 5.51 7.32 -5.76
CA THR A 25 4.89 6.69 -6.93
C THR A 25 4.92 5.16 -6.85
N LYS A 26 6.01 4.59 -6.31
CA LYS A 26 6.13 3.13 -6.13
C LYS A 26 5.10 2.61 -5.12
N ASP A 27 4.92 3.33 -4.02
CA ASP A 27 3.90 2.98 -3.02
C ASP A 27 2.49 3.07 -3.62
N GLN A 28 2.21 4.11 -4.41
CA GLN A 28 0.92 4.28 -5.08
C GLN A 28 0.62 3.13 -6.05
N LEU A 29 1.62 2.63 -6.79
CA LEU A 29 1.47 1.46 -7.65
C LEU A 29 1.12 0.21 -6.84
N TYR A 30 1.86 -0.07 -5.76
CA TYR A 30 1.56 -1.22 -4.90
C TYR A 30 0.19 -1.11 -4.24
N ILE A 31 -0.22 0.08 -3.80
CA ILE A 31 -1.56 0.31 -3.23
C ILE A 31 -2.65 0.04 -4.28
N THR A 32 -2.44 0.48 -5.52
CA THR A 32 -3.36 0.22 -6.64
C THR A 32 -3.49 -1.28 -6.92
N ASP A 33 -2.38 -2.02 -6.90
CA ASP A 33 -2.39 -3.47 -7.06
C ASP A 33 -3.13 -4.15 -5.91
N MET A 34 -2.86 -3.77 -4.65
CA MET A 34 -3.55 -4.33 -3.48
C MET A 34 -5.06 -4.09 -3.53
N LEU A 35 -5.51 -2.90 -3.94
CA LEU A 35 -6.92 -2.60 -4.13
C LEU A 35 -7.53 -3.49 -5.23
N SER A 36 -6.84 -3.59 -6.37
CA SER A 36 -7.29 -4.38 -7.52
C SER A 36 -7.40 -5.87 -7.18
N TRP A 37 -6.40 -6.42 -6.48
CA TRP A 37 -6.39 -7.83 -6.07
C TRP A 37 -7.52 -8.15 -5.08
N ASN A 38 -7.73 -7.32 -4.05
CA ASN A 38 -8.80 -7.57 -3.09
C ASN A 38 -10.20 -7.44 -3.73
N LEU A 39 -10.42 -6.45 -4.59
CA LEU A 39 -11.69 -6.30 -5.29
C LEU A 39 -11.98 -7.50 -6.22
N ASN A 40 -10.98 -7.93 -6.99
CA ASN A 40 -11.14 -9.07 -7.88
C ASN A 40 -11.33 -10.39 -7.12
N ALA A 41 -10.59 -10.59 -6.02
CA ALA A 41 -10.72 -11.77 -5.19
C ALA A 41 -12.10 -11.86 -4.54
N CYS A 42 -12.61 -10.76 -3.98
CA CYS A 42 -13.97 -10.70 -3.43
C CYS A 42 -15.04 -11.07 -4.47
N LYS A 43 -14.98 -10.48 -5.67
CA LYS A 43 -15.94 -10.76 -6.74
C LYS A 43 -15.89 -12.22 -7.22
N LYS A 44 -14.68 -12.76 -7.38
CA LYS A 44 -14.49 -14.14 -7.83
C LYS A 44 -14.91 -15.15 -6.77
N ALA A 45 -14.59 -14.90 -5.51
CA ALA A 45 -14.98 -15.76 -4.40
C ALA A 45 -16.50 -15.89 -4.33
N HIS A 46 -17.22 -14.76 -4.37
CA HIS A 46 -18.68 -14.76 -4.40
C HIS A 46 -19.26 -15.45 -5.65
N PHE A 47 -18.75 -15.13 -6.84
CA PHE A 47 -19.17 -15.78 -8.09
C PHE A 47 -19.03 -17.32 -8.07
N PHE A 48 -17.95 -17.83 -7.46
CA PHE A 48 -17.76 -19.27 -7.33
C PHE A 48 -18.58 -19.88 -6.19
N ALA A 49 -18.86 -19.13 -5.12
CA ALA A 49 -19.75 -19.58 -4.05
C ALA A 49 -21.16 -19.87 -4.61
N GLU A 50 -21.67 -19.01 -5.49
CA GLU A 50 -22.98 -19.18 -6.16
C GLU A 50 -23.07 -20.45 -7.03
N GLN A 51 -21.93 -20.95 -7.53
CA GLN A 51 -21.85 -22.14 -8.37
C GLN A 51 -21.50 -23.40 -7.59
N CYS A 52 -21.16 -23.27 -6.31
CA CYS A 52 -20.71 -24.40 -5.51
C CYS A 52 -21.92 -25.17 -4.95
N GLN A 53 -21.85 -26.49 -5.00
CA GLN A 53 -22.89 -27.37 -4.46
C GLN A 53 -22.50 -27.96 -3.10
N THR A 54 -21.22 -27.88 -2.74
CA THR A 54 -20.70 -28.38 -1.46
C THR A 54 -20.81 -27.27 -0.42
N PRO A 55 -21.66 -27.41 0.61
CA PRO A 55 -21.94 -26.32 1.57
C PRO A 55 -20.69 -25.78 2.27
N GLU A 56 -19.76 -26.67 2.64
CA GLU A 56 -18.51 -26.29 3.31
C GLU A 56 -17.61 -25.42 2.42
N LEU A 57 -17.57 -25.74 1.12
CA LEU A 57 -16.79 -24.96 0.15
C LEU A 57 -17.47 -23.63 -0.18
N GLN A 58 -18.80 -23.61 -0.27
CA GLN A 58 -19.55 -22.38 -0.43
C GLN A 58 -19.28 -21.41 0.72
N GLN A 59 -19.34 -21.91 1.97
CA GLN A 59 -19.06 -21.08 3.15
C GLN A 59 -17.61 -20.57 3.15
N ALA A 60 -16.64 -21.43 2.83
CA ALA A 60 -15.23 -21.02 2.77
C ALA A 60 -14.99 -19.93 1.70
N LEU A 61 -15.69 -20.00 0.55
CA LEU A 61 -15.62 -18.97 -0.49
C LEU A 61 -16.25 -17.65 -0.02
N GLU A 62 -17.40 -17.69 0.66
CA GLU A 62 -18.04 -16.50 1.23
C GLU A 62 -17.15 -15.84 2.29
N ASP A 63 -16.55 -16.62 3.19
CA ASP A 63 -15.64 -16.13 4.22
C ASP A 63 -14.41 -15.46 3.61
N ALA A 64 -13.83 -16.07 2.57
CA ALA A 64 -12.72 -15.49 1.82
C ALA A 64 -13.13 -14.19 1.11
N GLY A 65 -14.32 -14.15 0.50
CA GLY A 65 -14.87 -12.96 -0.13
C GLY A 65 -15.01 -11.79 0.85
N GLN A 66 -15.59 -12.06 2.02
CA GLN A 66 -15.75 -11.07 3.09
C GLN A 66 -14.40 -10.59 3.63
N MET A 67 -13.42 -11.48 3.80
CA MET A 67 -12.07 -11.11 4.21
C MET A 67 -11.43 -10.11 3.22
N HIS A 68 -11.48 -10.41 1.92
CA HIS A 68 -10.94 -9.51 0.89
C HIS A 68 -11.68 -8.16 0.85
N GLN A 69 -13.00 -8.15 1.04
CA GLN A 69 -13.76 -6.90 1.15
C GLN A 69 -13.30 -6.07 2.36
N ARG A 70 -13.11 -6.69 3.53
CA ARG A 70 -12.59 -5.99 4.72
C ARG A 70 -11.20 -5.38 4.46
N HIS A 71 -10.30 -6.12 3.81
CA HIS A 71 -8.98 -5.61 3.44
C HIS A 71 -9.05 -4.43 2.47
N TYR A 72 -9.90 -4.51 1.44
CA TYR A 72 -10.12 -3.41 0.50
C TYR A 72 -10.59 -2.13 1.22
N ASN A 73 -11.61 -2.27 2.08
CA ASN A 73 -12.16 -1.14 2.84
C ASN A 73 -11.12 -0.53 3.78
N LYS A 74 -10.29 -1.35 4.43
CA LYS A 74 -9.22 -0.87 5.30
C LYS A 74 -8.17 -0.05 4.56
N ILE A 75 -7.79 -0.47 3.35
CA ILE A 75 -6.85 0.31 2.51
C ILE A 75 -7.50 1.64 2.11
N LEU A 76 -8.78 1.64 1.72
CA LEU A 76 -9.50 2.88 1.40
C LEU A 76 -9.60 3.82 2.60
N GLU A 77 -9.85 3.30 3.79
CA GLU A 77 -9.87 4.09 5.03
C GLU A 77 -8.53 4.80 5.22
N HIS A 78 -7.41 4.07 5.13
CA HIS A 78 -6.06 4.65 5.22
C HIS A 78 -5.80 5.74 4.18
N LEU A 79 -6.28 5.56 2.95
CA LEU A 79 -6.13 6.56 1.88
C LEU A 79 -7.00 7.81 2.07
N ASN A 80 -8.16 7.66 2.72
CA ASN A 80 -9.09 8.76 2.97
C ASN A 80 -8.78 9.51 4.27
N THR A 81 -7.99 8.94 5.18
CA THR A 81 -7.42 9.69 6.31
C THR A 81 -6.53 10.80 5.78
N SER A 82 -7.06 12.03 5.77
CA SER A 82 -6.25 13.22 5.52
C SER A 82 -5.11 13.26 6.54
N PRO A 83 -3.86 13.59 6.13
CA PRO A 83 -2.81 13.88 7.09
C PRO A 83 -3.33 15.03 7.97
N GLN A 84 -3.63 14.73 9.24
CA GLN A 84 -4.02 15.75 10.19
C GLN A 84 -2.90 16.79 10.19
N LYS A 85 -3.30 18.05 9.97
CA LYS A 85 -2.41 19.20 10.08
C LYS A 85 -1.67 19.11 11.42
N MET A 86 -0.37 18.82 11.34
CA MET A 86 0.55 19.00 12.44
C MET A 86 0.65 20.52 12.63
N ASN A 87 -0.07 21.04 13.63
CA ASN A 87 0.00 22.44 14.07
C ASN A 87 1.36 22.73 14.71
#